data_AF-A0A3A3HYZ1-F1
#
_entry.id   AF-A0A3A3HYZ1-F1
#
_cell.length_a   1.000
_cell.length_b   1.000
_cell.length_c   1.000
_cell.angle_alpha   90.00
_cell.angle_beta   90.00
_cell.angle_gamma   90.00
#
_symmetry.space_group_name_H-M   'P 1'
#
loop_
_entity.id
_entity.type
_entity.pdbx_description
1 polymer ?
#
loop_
_entity_poly.entity_id
_entity_poly.type
_entity_poly.pdbx_seq_one_letter_code
_entity_poly.pdbx_strand_id
1 'polypeptide(L)' 'MRKMLSLFFLAALSLPHAALAQTAAERTACQADFEKFCPSVQPGGGRIIECLAEHLNDLTPQCQTVVKAHMPK' A
#
# COMPACT_ATOMS: atom_id res chain seq x y z
N MET A 1 40.18 17.07 -17.94
CA MET A 1 40.90 16.54 -16.75
C MET A 1 39.89 15.71 -15.94
N ARG A 2 39.56 14.45 -16.25
CA ARG A 2 40.37 13.24 -15.99
C ARG A 2 41.36 13.39 -14.82
N LYS A 3 40.81 13.63 -13.62
CA LYS A 3 41.44 13.26 -12.34
C LYS A 3 40.33 12.57 -11.55
N MET A 4 40.34 11.24 -11.57
CA MET A 4 40.77 10.43 -10.42
C MET A 4 39.50 9.96 -9.68
N LEU A 5 38.86 8.87 -10.11
CA LEU A 5 39.19 7.52 -9.63
C LEU A 5 39.89 7.55 -8.25
N SER A 6 39.12 7.83 -7.20
CA SER A 6 39.45 7.53 -5.80
C SER A 6 38.13 7.06 -5.18
N LEU A 7 37.83 5.77 -5.27
CA LEU A 7 38.03 4.78 -4.20
C LEU A 7 37.24 5.09 -2.92
N PHE A 8 36.32 4.16 -2.61
CA PHE A 8 35.57 3.95 -1.36
C PHE A 8 34.28 4.75 -1.11
N PHE A 9 33.17 4.20 -1.64
CA PHE A 9 32.02 3.73 -0.86
C PHE A 9 31.82 4.40 0.53
N LEU A 10 31.23 5.60 0.55
CA LEU A 10 30.35 5.94 1.67
C LEU A 10 28.98 5.38 1.29
N ALA A 11 28.72 4.17 1.76
CA ALA A 11 27.46 3.46 1.62
C ALA A 11 26.32 4.42 1.91
N ALA A 12 25.61 4.82 0.86
CA ALA A 12 24.32 5.46 0.99
C ALA A 12 23.46 4.52 1.86
N LEU A 13 22.92 5.05 2.96
CA LEU A 13 21.81 4.43 3.67
C LEU A 13 20.62 4.32 2.71
N SER A 14 20.65 3.35 1.81
CA SER A 14 19.45 2.90 1.11
C SER A 14 18.72 1.96 2.05
N LEU A 15 18.07 2.54 3.07
CA LEU A 15 16.88 1.91 3.62
C LEU A 15 15.96 1.69 2.40
N PRO A 16 15.59 0.44 2.06
CA PRO A 16 14.64 0.22 1.00
C PRO A 16 13.37 0.95 1.43
N HIS A 17 13.04 2.06 0.74
CA HIS A 17 11.75 2.70 0.90
C HIS A 17 10.74 1.62 0.58
N ALA A 18 9.96 1.22 1.58
CA ALA A 18 9.07 0.08 1.52
C ALA A 18 8.12 0.22 0.32
N ALA A 19 8.47 -0.44 -0.78
CA ALA A 19 7.63 -0.57 -1.96
C ALA A 19 6.53 -1.63 -1.74
N LEU A 20 6.01 -1.74 -0.51
CA LEU A 20 4.88 -2.60 -0.21
C LEU A 20 3.63 -1.72 -0.24
N ALA A 21 2.96 -1.71 -1.38
CA ALA A 21 1.71 -0.98 -1.58
C ALA A 21 0.65 -1.36 -0.53
N GLN A 22 0.70 -2.60 0.01
CA GLN A 22 -0.12 -3.05 1.15
C GLN A 22 0.57 -4.19 1.92
N THR A 23 0.57 -4.09 3.24
CA THR A 23 1.04 -5.12 4.18
C THR A 23 0.03 -6.26 4.32
N ALA A 24 0.47 -7.41 4.83
CA ALA A 24 -0.44 -8.51 5.15
C ALA A 24 -1.47 -8.11 6.21
N ALA A 25 -1.06 -7.29 7.20
CA ALA A 25 -1.95 -6.79 8.24
C ALA A 25 -3.08 -5.93 7.67
N GLU A 26 -2.80 -5.05 6.71
CA GLU A 26 -3.80 -4.22 6.04
C GLU A 26 -4.81 -5.05 5.25
N ARG A 27 -4.34 -6.12 4.57
CA ARG A 27 -5.24 -7.06 3.88
C ARG A 27 -6.16 -7.78 4.86
N THR A 28 -5.61 -8.29 5.97
CA THR A 28 -6.42 -8.93 7.03
C THR A 28 -7.44 -7.97 7.62
N ALA A 29 -7.06 -6.71 7.86
CA ALA A 29 -7.94 -5.68 8.39
C ALA A 29 -9.16 -5.40 7.49
N CYS A 30 -9.02 -5.58 6.18
CA CYS A 30 -10.08 -5.36 5.20
C CYS A 30 -10.74 -6.62 4.67
N GLN A 31 -10.32 -7.83 5.08
CA GLN A 31 -10.75 -9.06 4.42
C GLN A 31 -12.27 -9.28 4.50
N ALA A 32 -12.87 -9.14 5.69
CA ALA A 32 -14.30 -9.32 5.87
C ALA A 32 -15.12 -8.27 5.10
N ASP A 33 -14.63 -7.03 5.06
CA ASP A 33 -15.26 -5.95 4.30
C ASP A 33 -15.15 -6.19 2.79
N PHE A 34 -14.00 -6.67 2.31
CA PHE A 34 -13.79 -7.05 0.91
C PHE A 34 -14.74 -8.18 0.49
N GLU A 35 -14.85 -9.24 1.28
CA GLU A 35 -15.75 -10.36 0.99
C GLU A 35 -17.22 -9.92 0.95
N LYS A 36 -17.60 -8.93 1.77
CA LYS A 36 -18.96 -8.41 1.86
C LYS A 36 -19.31 -7.45 0.71
N PHE A 37 -18.43 -6.51 0.41
CA PHE A 37 -18.74 -5.39 -0.49
C PHE A 37 -18.11 -5.54 -1.89
N CYS A 38 -16.97 -6.20 -1.99
CA CYS A 38 -16.14 -6.24 -3.19
C CYS A 38 -15.75 -7.67 -3.67
N PRO A 39 -16.60 -8.72 -3.55
CA PRO A 39 -16.18 -10.12 -3.74
C PRO A 39 -15.72 -10.45 -5.17
N SER A 40 -16.14 -9.66 -6.17
CA SER A 40 -15.77 -9.86 -7.57
C SER A 40 -14.59 -9.01 -8.04
N VAL A 41 -14.00 -8.20 -7.16
CA VAL A 41 -12.89 -7.31 -7.52
C VAL A 41 -11.58 -8.10 -7.56
N GLN A 42 -10.91 -8.09 -8.71
CA GLN A 42 -9.63 -8.74 -8.86
C GLN A 42 -8.50 -7.99 -8.13
N PRO A 43 -7.69 -8.66 -7.31
CA PRO A 43 -6.56 -8.05 -6.61
C PRO A 43 -5.54 -7.38 -7.55
N GLY A 44 -4.87 -6.34 -7.04
CA GLY A 44 -3.80 -5.62 -7.75
C GLY A 44 -4.24 -4.25 -8.30
N GLY A 45 -3.26 -3.38 -8.52
CA GLY A 45 -3.47 -2.06 -9.14
C GLY A 45 -4.36 -1.09 -8.34
N GLY A 46 -4.52 -1.29 -7.03
CA GLY A 46 -5.35 -0.41 -6.19
C GLY A 46 -6.87 -0.65 -6.29
N ARG A 47 -7.34 -1.52 -7.18
CA ARG A 47 -8.79 -1.74 -7.43
C ARG A 47 -9.60 -2.10 -6.19
N ILE A 48 -9.02 -2.88 -5.27
CA ILE A 48 -9.70 -3.24 -4.02
C ILE A 48 -9.90 -2.01 -3.13
N ILE A 49 -8.92 -1.11 -3.06
CA ILE A 49 -9.04 0.14 -2.29
C ILE A 49 -10.07 1.07 -2.93
N GLU A 50 -10.12 1.16 -4.26
CA GLU A 50 -11.17 1.91 -4.95
C GLU A 50 -12.57 1.38 -4.62
N CYS A 51 -12.79 0.07 -4.74
CA CYS A 51 -14.09 -0.50 -4.40
C CYS A 51 -14.46 -0.27 -2.92
N LEU A 52 -13.53 -0.52 -2.00
CA LEU A 52 -13.78 -0.29 -0.58
C LEU A 52 -14.01 1.21 -0.26
N ALA A 53 -13.40 2.13 -1.01
CA ALA A 53 -13.62 3.56 -0.86
C ALA A 53 -15.06 3.98 -1.17
N GLU A 54 -15.74 3.33 -2.11
CA GLU A 54 -17.17 3.57 -2.40
C GLU A 54 -18.08 3.18 -1.22
N HIS A 55 -17.61 2.29 -0.35
CA HIS A 55 -18.32 1.79 0.82
C HIS A 55 -17.75 2.30 2.15
N LEU A 56 -16.93 3.36 2.14
CA LEU A 56 -16.11 3.78 3.29
C LEU A 56 -16.88 3.88 4.62
N ASN A 57 -18.12 4.36 4.60
CA ASN A 57 -18.92 4.53 5.81
C ASN A 57 -19.47 3.22 6.38
N ASP A 58 -19.56 2.17 5.55
CA ASP A 58 -20.08 0.86 5.90
C ASP A 58 -18.99 -0.15 6.31
N LEU A 59 -17.71 0.20 6.09
CA LEU A 59 -16.58 -0.63 6.45
C LEU A 59 -16.35 -0.67 7.96
N THR A 60 -15.69 -1.73 8.43
CA THR A 60 -15.16 -1.77 9.80
C THR A 60 -14.16 -0.63 10.06
N PRO A 61 -14.03 -0.13 11.31
CA PRO A 61 -13.11 0.97 11.63
C PRO A 61 -11.65 0.68 11.25
N GLN A 62 -11.25 -0.59 11.30
CA GLN A 62 -9.91 -1.04 10.93
C GLN A 62 -9.70 -0.89 9.43
N CYS A 63 -10.63 -1.38 8.60
CA CYS A 63 -10.53 -1.22 7.16
C CYS A 63 -10.66 0.24 6.70
N GLN A 64 -11.51 1.05 7.35
CA GLN A 64 -11.57 2.49 7.05
C GLN A 64 -10.22 3.19 7.20
N THR A 65 -9.46 2.83 8.24
CA THR A 65 -8.13 3.40 8.47
C THR A 65 -7.18 3.05 7.33
N VAL A 66 -7.22 1.79 6.87
CA VAL A 66 -6.44 1.33 5.72
C VAL A 66 -6.85 2.07 4.45
N VAL A 67 -8.14 2.09 4.11
CA VAL A 67 -8.63 2.74 2.89
C VAL A 67 -8.27 4.22 2.87
N LYS A 68 -8.45 4.95 3.97
CA LYS A 68 -8.08 6.36 4.09
C LYS A 68 -6.58 6.60 3.91
N ALA A 69 -5.72 5.68 4.36
CA ALA A 69 -4.28 5.77 4.19
C ALA A 69 -3.82 5.57 2.73
N HIS A 70 -4.64 4.88 1.92
CA HIS A 70 -4.33 4.48 0.54
C HIS A 70 -5.20 5.15 -0.52
N MET A 71 -6.08 6.10 -0.15
CA MET A 71 -6.88 6.84 -1.12
C MET A 71 -5.98 7.65 -2.07
N PRO A 72 -6.12 7.50 -3.40
CA PRO A 72 -5.48 8.40 -4.33
C PRO A 72 -6.03 9.83 -4.10
N LYS A 73 -5.13 10.80 -3.96
CA LYS A 73 -5.50 12.22 -3.92
C LYS A 73 -5.89 12.73 -5.29
#